data_AF-A0A328EE99-F1
#
_entry.id   AF-A0A328EE99-F1
#
_cell.length_a   1.000
_cell.length_b   1.000
_cell.length_c   1.000
_cell.angle_alpha   90.00
_cell.angle_beta   90.00
_cell.angle_gamma   90.00
#
_symmetry.space_group_name_H-M   'P 1'
#
loop_
_entity.id
_entity.type
_entity.pdbx_description
1 polymer ?
#
loop_
_entity_poly.entity_id
_entity_poly.type
_entity_poly.pdbx_seq_one_letter_code
_entity_poly.pdbx_strand_id
1 'polypeptide(L)'
;MLNKKQLLEQLLQMKHPQKLLEKLAVIRALLLKYGKKLTLPRFLEGIKNGDADTASMIHLLEQAKLLHLAKLSAFIREFQEKLPREHLQFRLESNDEDIIVPLTAYLEEKFGKVEVAFHPLASENLTVKMKGQGYIFKRSLEKDLEVLLE
;
A
#
# COMPACT_ATOMS: atom_id res chain seq x y z
N MET A 1 -12.17 -15.66 22.74
CA MET A 1 -12.76 -14.57 21.91
C MET A 1 -11.64 -13.96 21.10
N LEU A 2 -11.76 -13.93 19.77
CA LEU A 2 -10.81 -13.25 18.91
C LEU A 2 -11.00 -11.73 19.09
N ASN A 3 -9.94 -11.02 19.50
CA ASN A 3 -10.00 -9.56 19.60
C ASN A 3 -9.38 -8.89 18.36
N LYS A 4 -9.66 -7.58 18.18
CA LYS A 4 -9.19 -6.79 17.03
C LYS A 4 -7.66 -6.88 16.83
N LYS A 5 -6.88 -6.83 17.91
CA LYS A 5 -5.41 -6.84 17.84
C LYS A 5 -4.88 -8.20 17.38
N GLN A 6 -5.43 -9.28 17.92
CA GLN A 6 -5.08 -10.65 17.52
C GLN A 6 -5.42 -10.90 16.05
N LEU A 7 -6.59 -10.47 15.58
CA LEU A 7 -6.96 -10.60 14.17
C LEU A 7 -5.99 -9.82 13.28
N LEU A 8 -5.66 -8.58 13.66
CA LEU A 8 -4.73 -7.74 12.90
C LEU A 8 -3.35 -8.40 12.74
N GLU A 9 -2.78 -8.92 13.83
CA GLU A 9 -1.50 -9.63 13.83
C GLU A 9 -1.56 -10.90 12.97
N GLN A 10 -2.63 -11.69 13.08
CA GLN A 10 -2.84 -12.89 12.25
C GLN A 10 -2.90 -12.56 10.76
N LEU A 11 -3.64 -11.52 10.37
CA LEU A 11 -3.74 -11.12 8.97
C LEU A 11 -2.40 -10.61 8.42
N LEU A 12 -1.60 -9.92 9.23
CA LEU A 12 -0.27 -9.43 8.84
C LEU A 12 0.76 -10.56 8.66
N GLN A 13 0.59 -11.68 9.36
CA GLN A 13 1.48 -12.86 9.26
C GLN A 13 1.14 -13.79 8.09
N MET A 14 0.05 -13.54 7.35
CA MET A 14 -0.28 -14.35 6.17
C MET A 14 0.75 -14.15 5.06
N LYS A 15 0.86 -15.14 4.15
CA LYS A 15 1.86 -15.13 3.06
C LYS A 15 1.74 -13.92 2.12
N HIS A 16 0.53 -13.39 1.93
CA HIS A 16 0.25 -12.25 1.04
C HIS A 16 -0.77 -11.30 1.69
N PRO A 17 -0.37 -10.51 2.70
CA PRO A 17 -1.31 -9.71 3.47
C PRO A 17 -1.89 -8.53 2.66
N GLN A 18 -1.21 -8.08 1.61
CA GLN A 18 -1.69 -7.03 0.69
C GLN A 18 -2.93 -7.47 -0.08
N LYS A 19 -2.99 -8.74 -0.52
CA LYS A 19 -4.16 -9.33 -1.20
C LYS A 19 -5.40 -9.38 -0.30
N LEU A 20 -5.24 -9.25 1.02
CA LEU A 20 -6.37 -9.21 1.95
C LEU A 20 -7.08 -7.85 1.91
N LEU A 21 -6.44 -6.76 1.49
CA LEU A 21 -7.11 -5.46 1.34
C LEU A 21 -8.25 -5.51 0.34
N GLU A 22 -8.04 -6.18 -0.80
CA GLU A 22 -9.07 -6.36 -1.82
C GLU A 22 -10.28 -7.13 -1.26
N LYS A 23 -10.02 -8.23 -0.54
CA LYS A 23 -11.08 -9.00 0.14
C LYS A 23 -11.82 -8.16 1.19
N LEU A 24 -11.10 -7.40 2.01
CA LEU A 24 -11.71 -6.51 3.01
C LEU A 24 -12.55 -5.40 2.36
N ALA A 25 -12.13 -4.88 1.19
CA ALA A 25 -12.88 -3.92 0.41
C ALA A 25 -14.18 -4.52 -0.15
N VAL A 26 -14.14 -5.76 -0.66
CA VAL A 26 -15.33 -6.51 -1.08
C VAL A 26 -16.30 -6.68 0.08
N ILE A 27 -15.82 -7.11 1.26
CA ILE A 27 -16.66 -7.27 2.45
C ILE A 27 -17.26 -5.93 2.88
N ARG A 28 -16.51 -4.83 2.81
CA ARG A 28 -17.03 -3.49 3.09
C ARG A 28 -18.14 -3.11 2.11
N ALA A 29 -18.00 -3.40 0.83
CA ALA A 29 -19.03 -3.14 -0.18
C ALA A 29 -20.29 -4.00 0.05
N LEU A 30 -20.10 -5.29 0.38
CA LEU A 30 -21.20 -6.17 0.78
C LEU A 30 -21.91 -5.62 2.02
N LEU A 31 -21.17 -5.13 3.00
CA LEU A 31 -21.72 -4.58 4.23
C LEU A 31 -22.47 -3.27 3.99
N LEU A 32 -21.99 -2.44 3.05
CA LEU A 32 -22.69 -1.25 2.61
C LEU A 32 -24.02 -1.59 1.93
N LYS A 33 -24.05 -2.64 1.09
CA LYS A 33 -25.24 -3.03 0.32
C LYS A 33 -26.26 -3.82 1.14
N TYR A 34 -25.81 -4.75 1.98
CA TYR A 34 -26.68 -5.71 2.67
C TYR A 34 -26.77 -5.50 4.19
N GLY A 35 -25.87 -4.70 4.77
CA GLY A 35 -25.86 -4.39 6.19
C GLY A 35 -25.79 -5.64 7.06
N LYS A 36 -26.59 -5.66 8.13
CA LYS A 36 -26.66 -6.79 9.08
C LYS A 36 -27.14 -8.11 8.45
N LYS A 37 -27.70 -8.11 7.24
CA LYS A 37 -28.10 -9.36 6.58
C LYS A 37 -26.92 -10.30 6.33
N LEU A 38 -25.69 -9.76 6.26
CA LEU A 38 -24.48 -10.55 6.10
C LEU A 38 -24.19 -11.51 7.27
N THR A 39 -24.75 -11.29 8.45
CA THR A 39 -24.58 -12.21 9.59
C THR A 39 -25.60 -13.35 9.60
N LEU A 40 -26.60 -13.30 8.72
CA LEU A 40 -27.62 -14.34 8.64
C LEU A 40 -27.02 -15.62 8.05
N PRO A 41 -27.27 -16.80 8.64
CA PRO A 41 -26.70 -18.07 8.17
C PRO A 41 -26.91 -18.32 6.68
N ARG A 42 -28.12 -18.06 6.16
CA ARG A 42 -28.45 -18.23 4.73
C ARG A 42 -27.64 -17.32 3.80
N PHE A 43 -27.33 -16.10 4.24
CA PHE A 43 -26.49 -15.17 3.48
C PHE A 43 -25.04 -15.64 3.47
N LEU A 44 -24.52 -16.09 4.62
CA LEU A 44 -23.18 -16.66 4.72
C LEU A 44 -23.03 -17.93 3.89
N GLU A 45 -24.05 -18.81 3.85
CA GLU A 45 -24.07 -19.98 2.97
C GLU A 45 -24.04 -19.58 1.49
N GLY A 46 -24.84 -18.59 1.09
CA GLY A 46 -24.82 -18.06 -0.27
C GLY A 46 -23.45 -17.51 -0.67
N ILE A 47 -22.79 -16.78 0.23
CA ILE A 47 -21.43 -16.28 0.00
C ILE A 47 -20.44 -17.43 -0.05
N LYS A 48 -20.53 -18.41 0.86
CA LYS A 48 -19.64 -19.57 0.92
C LYS A 48 -19.66 -20.39 -0.37
N ASN A 49 -20.83 -20.51 -1.00
CA ASN A 49 -20.97 -21.23 -2.28
C ASN A 49 -20.31 -20.51 -3.46
N GLY A 50 -20.15 -19.18 -3.40
CA GLY A 50 -19.46 -18.40 -4.42
C GLY A 50 -17.98 -18.12 -4.12
N ASP A 51 -17.65 -17.87 -2.85
CA ASP A 51 -16.32 -17.55 -2.35
C ASP A 51 -16.19 -17.95 -0.87
N ALA A 52 -15.64 -19.14 -0.64
CA ALA A 52 -15.45 -19.71 0.69
C ALA A 52 -14.49 -18.89 1.57
N ASP A 53 -13.50 -18.23 0.97
CA ASP A 53 -12.54 -17.40 1.69
C ASP A 53 -13.21 -16.13 2.22
N THR A 54 -14.03 -15.49 1.37
CA THR A 54 -14.78 -14.29 1.77
C THR A 54 -15.78 -14.63 2.88
N ALA A 55 -16.47 -15.77 2.81
CA ALA A 55 -17.33 -16.23 3.90
C ALA A 55 -16.56 -16.45 5.22
N SER A 56 -15.38 -17.07 5.14
CA SER A 56 -14.50 -17.29 6.29
C SER A 56 -14.04 -15.98 6.92
N MET A 57 -13.66 -14.99 6.09
CA MET A 57 -13.24 -13.67 6.55
C MET A 57 -14.39 -12.89 7.21
N ILE A 58 -15.60 -12.96 6.66
CA ILE A 58 -16.79 -12.35 7.29
C ILE A 58 -17.03 -12.96 8.67
N HIS A 59 -16.88 -14.28 8.80
CA HIS A 59 -17.03 -14.96 10.09
C HIS A 59 -15.98 -14.48 11.12
N LEU A 60 -14.71 -14.34 10.73
CA LEU A 60 -13.65 -13.81 11.59
C LEU A 60 -13.93 -12.37 12.02
N LEU A 61 -14.38 -11.51 11.09
CA LEU A 61 -14.73 -10.12 11.38
C LEU A 61 -15.93 -10.01 12.33
N GLU A 62 -16.92 -10.89 12.20
CA GLU A 62 -18.07 -10.95 13.12
C GLU A 62 -17.64 -11.38 14.52
N GLN A 63 -16.81 -12.43 14.64
CA GLN A 63 -16.24 -12.86 15.93
C GLN A 63 -15.45 -11.75 16.63
N ALA A 64 -14.74 -10.91 15.85
CA ALA A 64 -14.01 -9.75 16.34
C ALA A 64 -14.90 -8.50 16.57
N LYS A 65 -16.21 -8.58 16.33
CA LYS A 65 -17.17 -7.45 16.41
C LYS A 65 -16.82 -6.27 15.49
N LEU A 66 -16.21 -6.56 14.34
CA LEU A 66 -15.76 -5.61 13.34
C LEU A 66 -16.69 -5.50 12.13
N LEU A 67 -17.72 -6.35 12.02
CA LEU A 67 -18.70 -6.35 10.92
C LEU A 67 -19.75 -5.20 11.03
N HIS A 68 -19.25 -3.99 11.27
CA HIS A 68 -19.99 -2.75 11.22
C HIS A 68 -19.21 -1.76 10.34
N LEU A 69 -19.90 -1.01 9.47
CA LEU A 69 -19.25 -0.21 8.43
C LEU A 69 -18.15 0.72 8.98
N ALA A 70 -18.43 1.44 10.06
CA ALA A 70 -17.45 2.33 10.70
C ALA A 70 -16.26 1.57 11.28
N LYS A 71 -16.49 0.44 11.97
CA LYS A 71 -15.44 -0.37 12.60
C LYS A 71 -14.57 -1.06 11.55
N LEU A 72 -15.18 -1.62 10.51
CA LEU A 72 -14.48 -2.25 9.40
C LEU A 72 -13.64 -1.22 8.64
N SER A 73 -14.18 -0.03 8.37
CA SER A 73 -13.42 1.03 7.69
C SER A 73 -12.20 1.46 8.51
N ALA A 74 -12.36 1.63 9.83
CA ALA A 74 -11.23 1.94 10.72
C ALA A 74 -10.21 0.81 10.79
N PHE A 75 -10.66 -0.45 10.81
CA PHE A 75 -9.78 -1.62 10.79
C PHE A 75 -8.99 -1.73 9.48
N ILE A 76 -9.63 -1.54 8.32
CA ILE A 76 -8.97 -1.55 7.01
C ILE A 76 -7.87 -0.50 6.96
N ARG A 77 -8.15 0.72 7.44
CA ARG A 77 -7.15 1.79 7.51
C ARG A 77 -5.96 1.40 8.38
N GLU A 78 -6.20 0.88 9.59
CA GLU A 78 -5.13 0.46 10.49
C GLU A 78 -4.31 -0.71 9.92
N PHE A 79 -4.97 -1.67 9.27
CA PHE A 79 -4.32 -2.77 8.58
C PHE A 79 -3.44 -2.26 7.44
N GLN A 80 -3.94 -1.33 6.63
CA GLN A 80 -3.19 -0.69 5.57
C GLN A 80 -1.97 0.09 6.08
N GLU A 81 -2.10 0.79 7.20
CA GLU A 81 -0.98 1.52 7.82
C GLU A 81 0.14 0.60 8.32
N LYS A 82 -0.20 -0.65 8.71
CA LYS A 82 0.75 -1.65 9.23
C LYS A 82 1.22 -2.67 8.20
N LEU A 83 0.65 -2.66 7.00
CA LEU A 83 1.11 -3.52 5.92
C LEU A 83 2.56 -3.17 5.57
N PRO A 84 3.44 -4.17 5.37
CA PRO A 84 4.73 -3.91 4.77
C PRO A 84 4.47 -3.32 3.39
N ARG A 85 4.91 -2.06 3.19
CA ARG A 85 4.77 -1.34 1.93
C ARG A 85 5.50 -2.15 0.86
N GLU A 86 4.76 -2.71 -0.10
CA GLU A 86 5.34 -3.53 -1.17
C GLU A 86 6.23 -2.72 -2.11
N HIS A 87 5.99 -1.41 -2.21
CA HIS A 87 6.84 -0.48 -2.95
C HIS A 87 7.02 0.81 -2.14
N LEU A 88 8.27 1.22 -1.97
CA LEU A 88 8.57 2.55 -1.47
C LEU A 88 8.46 3.54 -2.63
N GLN A 89 7.57 4.53 -2.49
CA GLN A 89 7.35 5.53 -3.53
C GLN A 89 8.38 6.65 -3.43
N PHE A 90 8.96 6.98 -4.59
CA PHE A 90 9.88 8.09 -4.78
C PHE A 90 9.38 8.97 -5.93
N ARG A 91 9.44 10.29 -5.75
CA ARG A 91 9.32 11.26 -6.83
C ARG A 91 10.72 11.55 -7.37
N LEU A 92 10.90 11.40 -8.67
CA LEU A 92 12.09 11.79 -9.40
C LEU A 92 11.74 12.99 -10.29
N GLU A 93 12.50 14.07 -10.16
CA GLU A 93 12.40 15.26 -11.00
C GLU A 93 13.72 15.45 -11.75
N SER A 94 13.71 15.49 -13.08
CA SER A 94 14.90 15.70 -13.91
C SER A 94 14.56 16.33 -15.26
N ASN A 95 15.52 17.01 -15.90
CA ASN A 95 15.42 17.46 -17.29
C ASN A 95 15.97 16.44 -18.31
N ASP A 96 16.33 15.25 -17.81
CA ASP A 96 16.80 14.10 -18.58
C ASP A 96 15.98 12.87 -18.16
N GLU A 97 15.46 12.13 -19.15
CA GLU A 97 14.67 10.90 -18.93
C GLU A 97 15.56 9.64 -18.86
N ASP A 98 16.75 9.67 -19.47
CA ASP A 98 17.64 8.51 -19.53
C ASP A 98 18.16 8.11 -18.13
N ILE A 99 18.08 9.04 -17.19
CA ILE A 99 18.44 8.84 -15.78
C ILE A 99 17.39 8.08 -14.95
N ILE A 100 16.17 7.88 -15.47
CA ILE A 100 15.11 7.14 -14.75
C ILE A 100 15.57 5.73 -14.40
N VAL A 101 16.10 4.98 -15.38
CA VAL A 101 16.54 3.59 -15.19
C VAL A 101 17.67 3.47 -14.16
N PRO A 102 18.81 4.16 -14.30
CA PRO A 102 19.92 4.02 -13.35
C PRO A 102 19.56 4.51 -11.94
N LEU A 103 18.73 5.55 -11.78
CA LEU A 103 18.29 5.97 -10.43
C LEU A 103 17.27 5.02 -9.81
N THR A 104 16.40 4.44 -10.63
CA THR A 104 15.49 3.40 -10.14
C THR A 104 16.29 2.20 -9.63
N ALA A 105 17.28 1.73 -10.39
CA ALA A 105 18.16 0.65 -9.94
C ALA A 105 18.93 0.99 -8.65
N TYR A 106 19.47 2.21 -8.54
CA TYR A 106 20.12 2.69 -7.31
C TYR A 106 19.16 2.71 -6.10
N LEU A 107 17.92 3.16 -6.31
CA LEU A 107 16.89 3.13 -5.27
C LEU A 107 16.51 1.69 -4.90
N GLU A 108 16.41 0.80 -5.88
CA GLU A 108 16.08 -0.60 -5.65
C GLU A 108 17.16 -1.33 -4.83
N GLU A 109 18.43 -1.07 -5.13
CA GLU A 109 19.56 -1.59 -4.38
C GLU A 109 19.52 -1.14 -2.91
N LYS A 110 19.16 0.13 -2.68
CA LYS A 110 19.22 0.75 -1.35
C LYS A 110 17.98 0.51 -0.50
N PHE A 111 16.82 0.42 -1.11
CA PHE A 111 15.51 0.44 -0.44
C PHE A 111 14.66 -0.80 -0.75
N GLY A 112 15.14 -1.73 -1.58
CA GLY A 112 14.35 -2.85 -2.06
C GLY A 112 13.35 -2.39 -3.12
N LYS A 113 12.23 -3.09 -3.27
CA LYS A 113 11.24 -2.75 -4.31
C LYS A 113 10.73 -1.30 -4.17
N VAL A 114 10.90 -0.50 -5.22
CA VAL A 114 10.45 0.91 -5.26
C VAL A 114 9.50 1.18 -6.43
N GLU A 115 8.75 2.27 -6.32
CA GLU A 115 7.97 2.83 -7.42
C GLU A 115 8.41 4.28 -7.62
N VAL A 116 8.83 4.62 -8.84
CA VAL A 116 9.38 5.93 -9.18
C VAL A 116 8.40 6.71 -10.06
N ALA A 117 7.92 7.84 -9.55
CA ALA A 117 7.08 8.77 -10.30
C ALA A 117 7.96 9.88 -10.90
N PHE A 118 8.26 9.77 -12.20
CA PHE A 118 9.04 10.76 -12.93
C PHE A 118 8.25 12.03 -13.24
N HIS A 119 8.88 13.19 -13.07
CA HIS A 119 8.34 14.50 -13.40
C HIS A 119 9.41 15.31 -14.15
N PRO A 120 9.15 15.76 -15.39
CA PRO A 120 10.13 16.55 -16.12
C PRO A 120 10.34 17.91 -15.45
N LEU A 121 11.59 18.37 -15.42
CA LEU A 121 11.99 19.71 -14.98
C LEU A 121 12.37 20.55 -16.19
N ALA A 122 11.83 21.77 -16.26
CA ALA A 122 12.38 22.79 -17.14
C ALA A 122 13.64 23.38 -16.50
N SER A 123 14.80 22.94 -16.97
CA SER A 123 16.12 23.39 -16.53
C SER A 123 17.09 23.34 -17.70
N GLU A 124 17.90 24.39 -17.87
CA GLU A 124 18.98 24.42 -18.88
C GLU A 124 20.14 23.50 -18.47
N ASN A 125 20.32 23.28 -17.17
CA ASN A 125 21.40 22.46 -16.62
C ASN A 125 20.89 21.11 -16.14
N LEU A 126 21.64 20.04 -16.43
CA LEU A 126 21.33 18.68 -15.98
C LEU A 126 21.15 18.65 -14.46
N THR A 127 19.91 18.42 -14.02
CA THR A 127 19.53 18.55 -12.61
C THR A 127 18.64 17.40 -12.20
N VAL A 128 18.95 16.81 -11.05
CA VAL A 128 18.23 15.67 -10.49
C VAL A 128 17.73 16.03 -9.10
N LYS A 129 16.45 15.76 -8.82
CA LYS A 129 15.88 15.78 -7.47
C LYS A 129 15.10 14.51 -7.22
N MET A 130 15.36 13.89 -6.07
CA MET A 130 14.69 12.67 -5.66
C MET A 130 14.18 12.83 -4.24
N LYS A 131 12.89 12.51 -4.02
CA LYS A 131 12.22 12.64 -2.72
C LYS A 131 11.30 11.47 -2.47
N GLY A 132 11.43 10.82 -1.31
CA GLY A 132 10.55 9.73 -0.92
C GLY A 132 11.00 9.12 0.40
N GLN A 133 10.06 8.67 1.24
CA GLN A 133 10.36 7.93 2.48
C GLN A 133 11.35 8.64 3.45
N GLY A 134 11.32 9.97 3.51
CA GLY A 134 12.26 10.76 4.33
C GLY A 134 13.66 10.91 3.74
N TYR A 135 13.93 10.32 2.57
CA TYR A 135 15.14 10.53 1.79
C TYR A 135 14.98 11.70 0.81
N ILE A 136 15.99 12.57 0.78
CA ILE A 136 16.08 13.72 -0.13
C ILE A 136 17.47 13.70 -0.77
N PHE A 137 17.51 13.69 -2.10
CA PHE A 137 18.72 13.82 -2.89
C PHE A 137 18.54 14.89 -3.96
N LYS A 138 19.55 15.75 -4.13
CA LYS A 138 19.56 16.81 -5.14
C LYS A 138 20.96 17.01 -5.66
N ARG A 139 21.13 16.97 -6.99
CA ARG A 139 22.40 17.23 -7.68
C ARG A 139 22.17 18.06 -8.94
N SER A 140 23.20 18.76 -9.37
CA SER A 140 23.23 19.54 -10.60
C SER A 140 24.64 19.45 -11.18
N LEU A 141 24.73 19.07 -12.45
CA LEU A 141 26.02 18.85 -13.11
C LEU A 141 26.89 20.11 -13.09
N GLU A 142 26.30 21.28 -13.35
CA GLU A 142 27.01 22.56 -13.34
C GLU A 142 27.66 22.83 -11.99
N LYS A 143 26.92 22.64 -10.88
CA LYS A 143 27.47 22.79 -9.53
C LYS A 143 28.58 21.78 -9.23
N ASP A 144 28.41 20.54 -9.70
CA ASP A 144 29.43 19.52 -9.50
C ASP A 144 30.71 19.83 -10.31
N LEU A 145 30.59 20.45 -11.50
CA LEU A 145 31.72 20.89 -12.32
C LEU A 145 32.41 22.14 -11.74
N GLU A 146 31.65 23.11 -11.21
CA GLU A 146 32.21 24.29 -10.53
C GLU A 146 33.15 23.90 -9.40
N VAL A 147 32.77 22.90 -8.58
CA VAL A 147 33.59 22.39 -7.46
C VAL A 147 34.92 21.78 -7.93
N LEU A 148 35.01 21.29 -9.17
CA LEU A 148 36.25 20.71 -9.70
C LEU A 148 37.24 21.76 -10.22
N LEU A 149 36.80 23.01 -10.35
CA LEU A 149 37.62 24.13 -10.84
C LEU A 149 38.17 25.01 -9.70
N GLU A 150 37.80 24.71 -8.45
CA GLU A 150 38.34 25.31 -7.20
C GLU A 150 39.48 24.48 -6.61
#